data_AF-A0A090WID1-F1
#
_entry.id   AF-A0A090WID1-F1
#
_cell.length_a   1.000
_cell.length_b   1.000
_cell.length_c   1.000
_cell.angle_alpha   90.00
_cell.angle_beta   90.00
_cell.angle_gamma   90.00
#
_symmetry.space_group_name_H-M   'P 1'
#
loop_
_entity.id
_entity.type
_entity.pdbx_description
1 polymer ?
#
loop_
_entity_poly.entity_id
_entity_poly.type
_entity_poly.pdbx_seq_one_letter_code
_entity_poly.pdbx_strand_id
1 'polypeptide(L)' 'MSTPLFSSPFTLGILGGGQLGKMMLYTTRKWDIATYVMDKDDTAPAFEGCTVFFEGDIMDYQP' A
#
# COMPACT_ATOMS: atom_id res chain seq x y z
N MET A 1 -8.42 -23.94 -12.85
CA MET A 1 -7.35 -22.90 -12.85
C MET A 1 -6.60 -23.03 -11.53
N SER A 2 -5.29 -23.25 -11.59
CA SER A 2 -4.42 -23.34 -10.41
C SER A 2 -4.16 -21.93 -9.88
N THR A 3 -4.74 -21.59 -8.73
CA THR A 3 -4.37 -20.36 -8.01
C THR A 3 -2.91 -20.52 -7.56
N PRO A 4 -2.00 -19.61 -7.93
CA PRO A 4 -0.63 -19.67 -7.44
C PRO A 4 -0.65 -19.60 -5.91
N LEU A 5 -0.07 -20.61 -5.25
CA LEU A 5 -0.11 -20.75 -3.79
C LEU A 5 0.58 -19.59 -3.05
N PHE A 6 1.44 -18.85 -3.76
CA PHE A 6 2.32 -17.83 -3.20
C PHE A 6 2.06 -16.40 -3.67
N SER A 7 1.26 -16.19 -4.74
CA SER A 7 1.01 -14.85 -5.29
C SER A 7 -0.48 -14.58 -5.29
N SER A 8 -0.87 -13.46 -4.69
CA SER A 8 -2.28 -13.11 -4.53
C SER A 8 -2.75 -12.20 -5.67
N PRO A 9 -3.89 -12.48 -6.34
CA PRO A 9 -4.50 -11.52 -7.26
C PRO A 9 -5.11 -10.31 -6.51
N PHE A 10 -5.15 -10.35 -5.18
CA PHE A 10 -5.66 -9.27 -4.36
C PHE A 10 -4.66 -8.11 -4.31
N THR A 11 -5.19 -6.89 -4.46
CA THR A 11 -4.46 -5.64 -4.28
C THR A 11 -5.04 -4.88 -3.11
N LEU A 12 -4.17 -4.38 -2.23
CA LEU A 12 -4.56 -3.62 -1.04
C LEU A 12 -4.25 -2.14 -1.22
N GLY A 13 -5.28 -1.31 -1.19
CA GLY A 13 -5.15 0.15 -1.10
C GLY A 13 -4.95 0.59 0.36
N ILE A 14 -4.02 1.51 0.60
CA ILE A 14 -3.73 2.10 1.91
C ILE A 14 -3.75 3.62 1.76
N LEU A 15 -4.63 4.29 2.51
CA LEU A 15 -4.67 5.75 2.61
C LEU A 15 -3.92 6.16 3.89
N GLY A 16 -2.73 6.73 3.72
CA GLY A 16 -1.81 7.08 4.80
C GLY A 16 -0.62 6.12 4.90
N GLY A 17 0.57 6.67 4.72
CA GLY A 17 1.86 6.01 4.69
C GLY A 17 2.69 6.13 5.98
N GLY A 18 2.07 6.54 7.09
CA GLY A 18 2.74 6.64 8.39
C GLY A 18 3.21 5.30 8.99
N GLN A 19 3.55 5.28 10.28
CA GLN A 19 4.10 4.07 10.93
C GLN A 19 3.19 2.84 10.83
N LEU A 20 1.87 3.04 10.92
CA LEU A 20 0.89 1.96 10.74
C LEU A 20 0.89 1.41 9.31
N GLY A 21 0.93 2.28 8.30
CA GLY A 21 1.05 1.88 6.89
C GLY A 21 2.31 1.04 6.65
N LYS A 22 3.45 1.44 7.23
CA LYS A 22 4.70 0.65 7.18
C LYS A 22 4.56 -0.74 7.80
N MET A 23 3.93 -0.85 8.97
CA MET A 23 3.71 -2.14 9.62
C MET A 23 2.80 -3.06 8.79
N MET A 24 1.80 -2.49 8.12
CA MET A 24 0.90 -3.21 7.22
C MET A 24 1.66 -3.73 5.99
N LEU A 25 2.50 -2.89 5.36
CA LEU A 25 3.35 -3.27 4.24
C LEU A 25 4.32 -4.42 4.57
N TYR A 26 4.86 -4.43 5.79
CA TYR A 26 5.72 -5.52 6.23
C TYR A 26 4.99 -6.87 6.29
N THR A 27 3.69 -6.84 6.59
CA THR A 27 2.86 -8.03 6.64
C THR A 27 2.46 -8.45 5.23
N THR A 28 1.95 -7.54 4.40
CA THR A 28 1.48 -7.83 3.03
C THR A 28 2.59 -8.37 2.13
N ARG A 29 3.84 -7.91 2.30
CA ARG A 29 5.00 -8.44 1.58
C ARG A 29 5.22 -9.94 1.79
N LYS A 30 4.93 -10.48 2.98
CA LYS A 30 5.09 -11.92 3.27
C LYS A 30 4.13 -12.79 2.48
N TRP A 31 3.04 -12.20 2.00
CA TRP A 31 1.96 -12.85 1.25
C TRP A 31 1.97 -12.48 -0.23
N ASP A 32 3.02 -11.79 -0.71
CA ASP A 32 3.13 -11.28 -2.08
C ASP A 32 1.86 -10.51 -2.53
N ILE A 33 1.32 -9.68 -1.62
CA ILE A 33 0.16 -8.84 -1.90
C ILE A 33 0.65 -7.51 -2.48
N ALA A 34 0.14 -7.14 -3.65
CA ALA A 34 0.38 -5.83 -4.24
C ALA A 34 -0.25 -4.73 -3.37
N THR A 35 0.49 -3.65 -3.13
CA THR A 35 0.05 -2.56 -2.25
C THR A 35 0.15 -1.21 -2.93
N TYR A 36 -0.94 -0.45 -2.84
CA TYR A 36 -1.10 0.86 -3.44
C TYR A 36 -1.26 1.85 -2.29
N VAL A 37 -0.31 2.76 -2.11
CA VAL A 37 -0.28 3.70 -0.97
C VAL A 37 -0.48 5.11 -1.48
N MET A 38 -1.39 5.86 -0.85
CA MET A 38 -1.52 7.30 -1.05
C MET A 38 -1.17 8.06 0.23
N ASP A 39 -0.25 9.02 0.13
CA ASP A 39 0.07 9.95 1.22
C ASP A 39 0.43 11.32 0.62
N LYS A 40 0.24 12.38 1.40
CA LYS A 40 0.62 13.75 1.03
C LYS A 40 2.11 14.03 1.20
N ASP A 41 2.80 13.15 1.92
CA ASP A 41 4.21 13.27 2.27
C ASP A 41 5.02 12.21 1.54
N ASP A 42 5.91 12.64 0.64
CA ASP A 42 6.81 11.77 -0.13
C ASP A 42 7.93 11.15 0.72
N THR A 43 8.08 11.60 1.97
CA THR A 43 8.98 11.01 2.97
C THR A 43 8.28 10.00 3.88
N ALA A 44 6.99 9.71 3.63
CA ALA A 44 6.22 8.78 4.44
C ALA A 44 6.87 7.38 4.47
N PRO A 45 7.03 6.74 5.64
CA PRO A 45 7.76 5.47 5.77
C PRO A 45 7.22 4.29 4.93
N ALA A 46 5.98 4.38 4.46
CA ALA A 46 5.36 3.40 3.57
C ALA A 46 5.77 3.55 2.09
N PHE A 47 6.31 4.70 1.69
CA PHE A 47 6.79 4.98 0.33
C PHE A 47 7.78 3.93 -0.17
N GLU A 48 8.82 3.65 0.62
CA GLU A 48 9.86 2.66 0.29
C GLU A 48 9.31 1.23 0.18
N GLY A 49 8.12 0.99 0.72
CA GLY A 49 7.60 -0.34 0.94
C GLY A 49 6.47 -0.79 0.02
N CYS A 50 5.86 0.13 -0.72
CA CYS A 50 4.68 -0.16 -1.52
C CYS A 50 5.02 -0.64 -2.94
N THR A 51 4.03 -1.20 -3.64
CA THR A 51 4.15 -1.54 -5.06
C THR A 51 3.96 -0.30 -5.92
N VAL A 52 3.00 0.56 -5.56
CA VAL A 52 2.72 1.83 -6.22
C VAL A 52 2.45 2.89 -5.16
N PHE A 53 3.04 4.07 -5.33
CA PHE A 53 2.81 5.24 -4.48
C PHE A 53 2.08 6.34 -5.25
N PHE A 54 1.13 6.99 -4.61
CA PHE A 54 0.41 8.15 -5.11
C PHE A 54 0.61 9.31 -4.15
N GLU A 55 1.12 10.44 -4.63
CA GLU A 55 1.13 11.67 -3.86
C GLU A 55 -0.28 12.30 -3.90
N GLY A 56 -0.89 12.52 -2.75
CA GLY A 56 -2.23 13.11 -2.67
C GLY A 56 -2.72 13.31 -1.24
N ASP A 57 -3.59 14.30 -1.05
CA ASP A 57 -4.23 14.53 0.24
C ASP A 57 -5.43 13.59 0.39
N ILE A 58 -5.38 12.71 1.38
CA ILE A 58 -6.47 11.78 1.71
C ILE A 58 -7.77 12.50 2.13
N MET A 59 -7.67 13.79 2.48
CA MET A 59 -8.80 14.65 2.84
C MET A 59 -9.35 15.43 1.64
N ASP A 60 -8.66 15.45 0.49
CA ASP A 60 -9.15 16.10 -0.74
C ASP A 60 -10.16 15.20 -1.45
N TYR A 61 -11.37 15.20 -0.90
CA TYR A 61 -12.54 14.55 -1.50
C TYR A 61 -13.41 15.61 -2.18
N GLN A 62 -13.48 15.54 -3.51
CA GLN A 62 -14.44 16.32 -4.30
C GLN A 62 -15.79 15.57 -4.33
N PRO A 63 -16.88 16.15 -3.81
CA PRO A 63 -18.19 15.51 -3.74
C PRO A 63 -18.89 15.37 -5.10
#